data_AF-A0A7S2DS14-F1
#
_entry.id   AF-A0A7S2DS14-F1
#
_cell.length_a   1.000
_cell.length_b   1.000
_cell.length_c   1.000
_cell.angle_alpha   90.00
_cell.angle_beta   90.00
_cell.angle_gamma   90.00
#
_symmetry.space_group_name_H-M   'P 1'
#
loop_
_entity.id
_entity.type
_entity.pdbx_description
1 polymer ?
#
loop_
_entity_poly.entity_id
_entity_poly.type
_entity_poly.pdbx_seq_one_letter_code
_entity_poly.pdbx_strand_id
1 'polypeptide(L)'
;WDRNPERKEQGLIRPFASLVGCLTSKQGFRDKFFRSMWVREFGANVPPPLEGSTWLVFSWEGWQNNLATWPSRPQTSLAMDFFMPKLKLQRRLGYFKAAARVTLGTLAFAHDEAGLVHRAIGPASWLLSTNDERSSDGLRVKLIDWGFSQGLADIDSVTLRRALRAGANSPGAINAWSTCEDVYALGLVLVELYFTAMAQVDTQQSRASDVTAVGQFQRLWEDIFDGEIGKLRAYCLEEDAWKDAVDILDENDAIGWEFFQALLGAKRGVSYSMSAVSARSLMSNAFIDK
;
A
#
# COMPACT_ATOMS: atom_id res chain seq x y z
N TRP A 1 -22.61 -15.85 18.92
CA TRP A 1 -21.93 -15.28 17.74
C TRP A 1 -22.92 -15.29 16.59
N ASP A 2 -23.11 -14.13 15.98
CA ASP A 2 -24.29 -13.68 15.23
C ASP A 2 -24.88 -14.67 14.21
N ARG A 3 -26.22 -14.77 14.19
CA ARG A 3 -27.00 -15.63 13.28
C ARG A 3 -27.54 -14.81 12.12
N ASN A 4 -26.74 -14.57 11.09
CA ASN A 4 -27.28 -14.11 9.80
C ASN A 4 -26.59 -14.80 8.61
N PRO A 5 -27.25 -15.75 7.92
CA PRO A 5 -26.65 -16.55 6.85
C PRO A 5 -26.58 -15.87 5.46
N GLU A 6 -26.98 -14.61 5.32
CA GLU A 6 -27.10 -13.94 4.00
C GLU A 6 -25.87 -13.13 3.52
N ARG A 7 -24.72 -13.21 4.20
CA ARG A 7 -23.44 -12.75 3.62
C ARG A 7 -22.69 -13.89 2.94
N LYS A 8 -23.26 -14.42 1.85
CA LYS A 8 -22.51 -15.27 0.92
C LYS A 8 -22.17 -14.41 -0.31
N GLU A 9 -20.87 -14.37 -0.64
CA GLU A 9 -20.27 -13.75 -1.84
C GLU A 9 -19.94 -12.25 -1.79
N GLN A 10 -19.34 -11.78 -0.69
CA GLN A 10 -18.36 -10.69 -0.79
C GLN A 10 -16.97 -11.31 -0.68
N GLY A 11 -16.15 -11.07 -1.70
CA GLY A 11 -14.94 -11.83 -2.04
C GLY A 11 -14.10 -12.25 -0.83
N LEU A 12 -13.60 -13.49 -0.89
CA LEU A 12 -12.67 -14.05 0.09
C LEU A 12 -11.54 -13.05 0.39
N ILE A 13 -11.66 -12.34 1.50
CA ILE A 13 -10.58 -11.55 2.08
C ILE A 13 -9.53 -12.56 2.54
N ARG A 14 -8.39 -12.59 1.85
CA ARG A 14 -7.30 -13.53 2.17
C ARG A 14 -6.68 -13.14 3.52
N PRO A 15 -6.70 -14.01 4.53
CA PRO A 15 -6.00 -13.75 5.78
C PRO A 15 -4.50 -13.87 5.52
N PHE A 16 -3.77 -12.75 5.61
CA PHE A 16 -2.31 -12.78 5.65
C PHE A 16 -1.86 -12.94 7.09
N ALA A 17 -0.94 -13.86 7.29
CA ALA A 17 -0.45 -14.22 8.61
C ALA A 17 1.05 -14.44 8.53
N SER A 18 1.79 -13.94 9.53
CA SER A 18 3.23 -14.17 9.60
C SER A 18 3.49 -15.59 10.07
N LEU A 19 4.39 -16.32 9.39
CA LEU A 19 4.82 -17.64 9.86
C LEU A 19 5.51 -17.47 11.22
N VAL A 20 4.88 -17.99 12.27
CA VAL A 20 5.42 -18.02 13.64
C VAL A 20 6.44 -19.15 13.78
N GLY A 21 6.22 -20.24 13.06
CA GLY A 21 7.12 -21.39 13.06
C GLY A 21 6.42 -22.63 12.53
N CYS A 22 7.06 -23.78 12.74
CA CYS A 22 6.47 -25.07 12.43
C CYS A 22 6.18 -25.85 13.72
N LEU A 23 5.08 -26.59 13.70
CA LEU A 23 4.70 -27.52 14.75
C LEU A 23 4.62 -28.91 14.12
N THR A 24 5.47 -29.83 14.56
CA THR A 24 5.32 -31.25 14.20
C THR A 24 4.36 -31.89 15.20
N SER A 25 3.29 -32.51 14.69
CA SER A 25 2.31 -33.18 15.54
C SER A 25 2.95 -34.38 16.24
N LYS A 26 3.03 -34.32 17.58
CA LYS A 26 3.52 -35.42 18.43
C LYS A 26 2.37 -36.39 18.79
N GLN A 27 2.66 -37.49 19.49
CA GLN A 27 1.66 -38.46 19.98
C GLN A 27 0.45 -37.83 20.71
N GLY A 28 0.62 -36.65 21.32
CA GLY A 28 -0.43 -35.91 22.02
C GLY A 28 -1.64 -35.46 21.17
N PHE A 29 -1.57 -35.52 19.84
CA PHE A 29 -2.72 -35.21 18.96
C PHE A 29 -3.77 -36.35 18.88
N ARG A 30 -3.46 -37.51 19.48
CA ARG A 30 -4.42 -38.60 19.72
C ARG A 30 -5.22 -38.42 21.00
N ASP A 31 -4.84 -37.46 21.85
CA ASP A 31 -5.47 -37.22 23.12
C ASP A 31 -6.96 -36.87 22.93
N LYS A 32 -7.83 -37.51 23.74
CA LYS A 32 -9.29 -37.32 23.64
C LYS A 32 -9.70 -35.89 23.97
N PHE A 33 -9.01 -35.24 24.90
CA PHE A 33 -9.27 -33.85 25.25
C PHE A 33 -8.88 -32.92 24.10
N PHE A 34 -7.70 -33.12 23.50
CA PHE A 34 -7.29 -32.38 22.29
C PHE A 34 -8.30 -32.53 21.15
N ARG A 35 -8.73 -33.76 20.83
CA ARG A 35 -9.71 -34.01 19.76
C ARG A 35 -11.07 -33.36 20.03
N SER A 36 -11.51 -33.37 21.29
CA SER A 36 -12.75 -32.72 21.70
C SER A 36 -12.66 -31.21 21.53
N MET A 37 -11.52 -30.61 21.91
CA MET A 37 -11.24 -29.18 21.69
C MET A 37 -11.19 -28.85 20.19
N TRP A 38 -10.53 -29.67 19.38
CA TRP A 38 -10.43 -29.46 17.93
C TRP A 38 -11.79 -29.43 17.25
N VAL A 39 -12.64 -30.44 17.53
CA VAL A 39 -14.00 -30.51 16.96
C VAL A 39 -14.85 -29.33 17.42
N ARG A 40 -14.66 -28.87 18.67
CA ARG A 40 -15.38 -27.70 19.19
C ARG A 40 -15.02 -26.41 18.45
N GLU A 41 -13.74 -26.19 18.18
CA GLU A 41 -13.26 -24.94 17.55
C GLU A 41 -13.40 -24.94 16.02
N PHE A 42 -13.14 -26.07 15.35
CA PHE A 42 -13.09 -26.14 13.87
C PHE A 42 -14.27 -26.92 13.25
N GLY A 43 -15.13 -27.53 14.07
CA GLY A 43 -16.24 -28.36 13.63
C GLY A 43 -15.82 -29.80 13.28
N ALA A 44 -16.81 -30.70 13.19
CA ALA A 44 -16.59 -32.12 12.96
C ALA A 44 -16.06 -32.45 11.54
N ASN A 45 -16.20 -31.54 10.59
CA ASN A 45 -15.82 -31.75 9.19
C ASN A 45 -14.34 -31.43 8.91
N VAL A 46 -13.62 -30.81 9.86
CA VAL A 46 -12.19 -30.53 9.74
C VAL A 46 -11.42 -31.60 10.50
N PRO A 47 -10.75 -32.55 9.81
CA PRO A 47 -10.06 -33.63 10.49
C PRO A 47 -8.91 -33.08 11.36
N PRO A 48 -8.68 -33.64 12.56
CA PRO A 48 -7.55 -33.24 13.39
C PRO A 48 -6.22 -33.64 12.73
N PRO A 49 -5.11 -32.97 13.11
CA PRO A 49 -3.78 -33.26 12.58
C PRO A 49 -3.40 -34.73 12.67
N LEU A 50 -2.89 -35.28 11.57
CA LEU A 50 -2.29 -36.62 11.56
C LEU A 50 -0.98 -36.60 12.34
N GLU A 51 -0.65 -37.64 13.09
CA GLU A 51 0.62 -37.75 13.79
C GLU A 51 1.80 -37.72 12.81
N GLY A 52 2.88 -37.00 13.17
CA GLY A 52 4.05 -36.82 12.31
C GLY A 52 3.88 -35.80 11.18
N SER A 53 2.71 -35.19 11.01
CA SER A 53 2.51 -34.11 10.04
C SER A 53 3.12 -32.80 10.54
N THR A 54 3.72 -32.04 9.62
CA THR A 54 4.28 -30.71 9.90
C THR A 54 3.24 -29.65 9.59
N TRP A 55 2.97 -28.80 10.57
CA TRP A 55 2.04 -27.69 10.48
C TRP A 55 2.80 -26.39 10.46
N LEU A 56 2.44 -25.50 9.54
CA LEU A 56 2.89 -24.13 9.56
C LEU A 56 1.95 -23.35 10.47
N VAL A 57 2.50 -22.75 11.53
CA VAL A 57 1.75 -21.93 12.48
C VAL A 57 1.89 -20.49 12.06
N PHE A 58 0.75 -19.85 11.90
CA PHE A 58 0.64 -18.52 11.36
C PHE A 58 0.02 -17.59 12.41
N SER A 59 0.66 -16.44 12.68
CA SER A 59 0.12 -15.42 13.58
C SER A 59 -1.00 -14.69 12.88
N TRP A 60 -2.19 -14.75 13.45
CA TRP A 60 -3.30 -13.92 13.00
C TRP A 60 -3.20 -12.54 13.63
N GLU A 61 -2.78 -11.56 12.84
CA GLU A 61 -2.62 -10.17 13.31
C GLU A 61 -3.92 -9.36 13.24
N GLY A 62 -4.97 -9.91 12.63
CA GLY A 62 -6.27 -9.25 12.51
C GLY A 62 -6.33 -8.11 11.47
N TRP A 63 -5.26 -7.87 10.71
CA TRP A 63 -5.20 -6.78 9.74
C TRP A 63 -5.77 -7.25 8.41
N GLN A 64 -7.03 -6.90 8.18
CA GLN A 64 -7.77 -7.26 6.96
C GLN A 64 -7.93 -6.07 6.00
N ASN A 65 -7.46 -4.89 6.41
CA ASN A 65 -7.64 -3.66 5.65
C ASN A 65 -6.46 -3.53 4.69
N ASN A 66 -6.74 -3.51 3.40
CA ASN A 66 -5.73 -3.28 2.37
C ASN A 66 -5.79 -1.81 1.94
N LEU A 67 -4.63 -1.19 1.73
CA LEU A 67 -4.52 0.20 1.30
C LEU A 67 -5.36 0.47 0.04
N ALA A 68 -5.33 -0.44 -0.94
CA ALA A 68 -6.09 -0.35 -2.18
C ALA A 68 -7.62 -0.31 -1.97
N THR A 69 -8.11 -0.89 -0.88
CA THR A 69 -9.54 -1.00 -0.62
C THR A 69 -10.11 0.20 0.13
N TRP A 70 -9.26 0.97 0.83
CA TRP A 70 -9.68 2.08 1.67
C TRP A 70 -10.60 3.10 0.96
N PRO A 71 -10.30 3.57 -0.27
CA PRO A 71 -11.12 4.58 -0.94
C PRO A 71 -12.60 4.22 -1.06
N SER A 72 -12.87 2.92 -1.31
CA SER A 72 -14.21 2.35 -1.49
C SER A 72 -14.87 1.91 -0.19
N ARG A 73 -14.18 1.96 0.96
CA ARG A 73 -14.76 1.54 2.24
C ARG A 73 -15.76 2.59 2.74
N PRO A 74 -16.98 2.16 3.14
CA PRO A 74 -17.94 3.05 3.77
C PRO A 74 -17.33 3.68 5.03
N GLN A 75 -17.37 5.00 5.10
CA GLN A 75 -16.93 5.76 6.26
C GLN A 75 -18.14 6.14 7.12
N THR A 76 -17.96 6.19 8.43
CA THR A 76 -19.01 6.70 9.32
C THR A 76 -19.17 8.20 9.05
N SER A 77 -20.32 8.59 8.49
CA SER A 77 -20.67 10.00 8.27
C SER A 77 -21.08 10.64 9.59
N LEU A 78 -20.52 11.82 9.88
CA LEU A 78 -20.99 12.68 10.95
C LEU A 78 -22.14 13.55 10.44
N ALA A 79 -23.06 13.94 11.33
CA ALA A 79 -24.16 14.85 10.96
C ALA A 79 -23.65 16.15 10.33
N MET A 80 -22.48 16.64 10.77
CA MET A 80 -21.82 17.82 10.21
C MET A 80 -21.30 17.62 8.78
N ASP A 81 -21.03 16.38 8.34
CA ASP A 81 -20.54 16.10 6.98
C ASP A 81 -21.61 16.41 5.92
N PHE A 82 -22.90 16.34 6.30
CA PHE A 82 -24.02 16.73 5.42
C PHE A 82 -24.05 18.25 5.17
N PHE A 83 -23.76 19.04 6.21
CA PHE A 83 -23.78 20.50 6.13
C PHE A 83 -22.45 21.10 5.69
N MET A 84 -21.35 20.34 5.79
CA MET A 84 -20.00 20.79 5.44
C MET A 84 -19.23 19.69 4.69
N PRO A 85 -19.53 19.46 3.39
CA PRO A 85 -18.87 18.43 2.59
C PRO A 85 -17.34 18.54 2.56
N LYS A 86 -16.81 19.76 2.66
CA LYS A 86 -15.36 20.01 2.73
C LYS A 86 -14.69 19.35 3.95
N LEU A 87 -15.39 19.20 5.08
CA LEU A 87 -14.82 18.53 6.26
C LEU A 87 -14.57 17.04 6.00
N LYS A 88 -15.40 16.39 5.19
CA LYS A 88 -15.21 15.00 4.80
C LYS A 88 -13.96 14.86 3.93
N LEU A 89 -13.78 15.74 2.95
CA LEU A 89 -12.61 15.74 2.08
C LEU A 89 -11.32 16.02 2.88
N GLN A 90 -11.34 16.98 3.81
CA GLN A 90 -10.21 17.25 4.70
C GLN A 90 -9.85 16.06 5.59
N ARG A 91 -10.84 15.35 6.15
CA ARG A 91 -10.60 14.14 6.94
C ARG A 91 -9.96 13.04 6.11
N ARG A 92 -10.45 12.86 4.88
CA ARG A 92 -9.91 11.91 3.92
C ARG A 92 -8.48 12.26 3.52
N LEU A 93 -8.19 13.54 3.27
CA LEU A 93 -6.84 14.03 3.02
C LEU A 93 -5.91 13.77 4.20
N GLY A 94 -6.34 14.07 5.43
CA GLY A 94 -5.57 13.78 6.64
C GLY A 94 -5.22 12.30 6.77
N TYR A 95 -6.17 11.41 6.50
CA TYR A 95 -5.93 9.97 6.48
C TYR A 95 -4.95 9.56 5.38
N PHE A 96 -5.10 10.09 4.16
CA PHE A 96 -4.17 9.82 3.06
C PHE A 96 -2.74 10.22 3.45
N LYS A 97 -2.54 11.42 4.01
CA LYS A 97 -1.22 11.90 4.45
C LYS A 97 -0.63 11.02 5.55
N ALA A 98 -1.45 10.59 6.51
CA ALA A 98 -1.02 9.64 7.54
C ALA A 98 -0.61 8.29 6.94
N ALA A 99 -1.40 7.74 6.01
CA ALA A 99 -1.08 6.50 5.32
C ALA A 99 0.23 6.61 4.52
N ALA A 100 0.39 7.68 3.73
CA ALA A 100 1.60 7.97 2.96
C ALA A 100 2.83 8.11 3.87
N ARG A 101 2.70 8.80 5.02
CA ARG A 101 3.80 8.92 5.99
C ARG A 101 4.24 7.56 6.52
N VAL A 102 3.30 6.72 6.93
CA VAL A 102 3.62 5.43 7.55
C VAL A 102 4.09 4.40 6.52
N THR A 103 3.57 4.41 5.29
CA THR A 103 4.10 3.56 4.19
C THR A 103 5.53 3.96 3.82
N LEU A 104 5.80 5.27 3.68
CA LEU A 104 7.16 5.79 3.44
C LEU A 104 8.11 5.42 4.58
N GLY A 105 7.68 5.55 5.84
CA GLY A 105 8.49 5.14 6.99
C GLY A 105 8.77 3.65 7.04
N THR A 106 7.79 2.82 6.68
CA THR A 106 7.97 1.37 6.58
C THR A 106 8.96 1.01 5.47
N LEU A 107 8.88 1.69 4.32
CA LEU A 107 9.79 1.47 3.21
C LEU A 107 11.21 1.95 3.55
N ALA A 108 11.34 3.12 4.19
CA ALA A 108 12.61 3.65 4.67
C ALA A 108 13.30 2.69 5.65
N PHE A 109 12.53 2.09 6.58
CA PHE A 109 13.06 1.07 7.47
C PHE A 109 13.61 -0.15 6.70
N ALA A 110 12.86 -0.63 5.69
CA ALA A 110 13.31 -1.75 4.87
C ALA A 110 14.62 -1.43 4.13
N HIS A 111 14.71 -0.24 3.54
CA HIS A 111 15.88 0.21 2.78
C HIS A 111 17.09 0.46 3.69
N ASP A 112 16.93 1.26 4.74
CA ASP A 112 18.04 1.80 5.52
C ASP A 112 18.50 0.85 6.64
N GLU A 113 17.55 0.23 7.34
CA GLU A 113 17.84 -0.56 8.55
C GLU A 113 17.96 -2.06 8.23
N ALA A 114 17.06 -2.57 7.37
CA ALA A 114 17.08 -3.98 6.98
C ALA A 114 17.97 -4.27 5.76
N GLY A 115 18.35 -3.24 4.99
CA GLY A 115 19.14 -3.40 3.78
C GLY A 115 18.43 -4.22 2.70
N LEU A 116 17.10 -4.14 2.63
CA LEU A 116 16.24 -4.92 1.73
C LEU A 116 15.52 -4.01 0.74
N VAL A 117 15.37 -4.46 -0.50
CA VAL A 117 14.42 -3.90 -1.48
C VAL A 117 13.28 -4.89 -1.74
N HIS A 118 12.07 -4.37 -1.91
CA HIS A 118 10.86 -5.15 -2.03
C HIS A 118 10.63 -5.69 -3.45
N ARG A 119 10.92 -4.88 -4.49
CA ARG A 119 10.89 -5.21 -5.94
C ARG A 119 9.54 -5.55 -6.56
N ALA A 120 8.49 -5.67 -5.75
CA ALA A 120 7.13 -5.98 -6.20
C ALA A 120 6.06 -5.17 -5.44
N ILE A 121 6.34 -3.90 -5.13
CA ILE A 121 5.37 -3.04 -4.45
C ILE A 121 4.18 -2.79 -5.37
N GLY A 122 2.98 -3.09 -4.87
CA GLY A 122 1.72 -2.72 -5.51
C GLY A 122 0.67 -2.33 -4.49
N PRO A 123 -0.55 -1.97 -4.93
CA PRO A 123 -1.61 -1.53 -4.02
C PRO A 123 -1.94 -2.58 -2.95
N ALA A 124 -1.86 -3.86 -3.32
CA ALA A 124 -2.16 -4.97 -2.42
C ALA A 124 -1.07 -5.27 -1.38
N SER A 125 0.15 -4.77 -1.56
CA SER A 125 1.31 -5.06 -0.70
C SER A 125 1.23 -4.36 0.67
N TRP A 126 0.23 -3.51 0.89
CA TRP A 126 0.12 -2.67 2.08
C TRP A 126 -1.13 -3.01 2.90
N LEU A 127 -0.90 -3.53 4.10
CA LEU A 127 -1.94 -3.75 5.10
C LEU A 127 -2.02 -2.57 6.05
N LEU A 128 -3.23 -2.19 6.43
CA LEU A 128 -3.57 -1.11 7.33
C LEU A 128 -4.15 -1.69 8.64
N SER A 129 -3.84 -1.05 9.77
CA SER A 129 -4.45 -1.43 11.06
C SER A 129 -5.92 -1.00 11.18
N THR A 130 -6.33 0.02 10.44
CA THR A 130 -7.70 0.55 10.41
C THR A 130 -8.00 1.09 9.00
N ASN A 131 -9.27 1.28 8.67
CA ASN A 131 -9.74 2.05 7.51
C ASN A 131 -10.56 3.28 7.94
N ASP A 132 -10.67 3.51 9.25
CA ASP A 132 -11.43 4.62 9.82
C ASP A 132 -10.62 5.91 9.69
N GLU A 133 -11.10 6.83 8.86
CA GLU A 133 -10.46 8.11 8.59
C GLU A 133 -10.30 8.99 9.84
N ARG A 134 -11.02 8.70 10.93
CA ARG A 134 -10.95 9.45 12.20
C ARG A 134 -9.84 8.96 13.14
N SER A 135 -9.26 7.79 12.85
CA SER A 135 -8.25 7.15 13.70
C SER A 135 -6.86 7.17 13.05
N SER A 136 -6.57 8.21 12.25
CA SER A 136 -5.32 8.38 11.51
C SER A 136 -4.08 8.43 12.41
N ASP A 137 -4.21 8.99 13.62
CA ASP A 137 -3.08 9.21 14.55
C ASP A 137 -2.46 7.89 15.04
N GLY A 138 -3.25 6.82 15.07
CA GLY A 138 -2.83 5.47 15.44
C GLY A 138 -2.65 4.52 14.26
N LEU A 139 -2.66 5.04 13.03
CA LEU A 139 -2.55 4.23 11.83
C LEU A 139 -1.19 3.52 11.78
N ARG A 140 -1.23 2.19 11.66
CA ARG A 140 -0.05 1.36 11.41
C ARG A 140 -0.19 0.68 10.06
N VAL A 141 0.96 0.45 9.44
CA VAL A 141 1.07 -0.20 8.14
C VAL A 141 2.01 -1.39 8.23
N LYS A 142 1.72 -2.42 7.45
CA LYS A 142 2.62 -3.56 7.24
C LYS A 142 2.80 -3.80 5.76
N LEU A 143 4.06 -3.80 5.33
CA LEU A 143 4.46 -4.21 3.99
C LEU A 143 4.56 -5.74 3.93
N ILE A 144 3.85 -6.36 2.99
CA ILE A 144 3.76 -7.81 2.77
C ILE A 144 4.21 -8.18 1.35
N ASP A 145 4.26 -9.47 1.05
CA ASP A 145 4.64 -10.03 -0.28
C ASP A 145 6.13 -9.92 -0.64
N TRP A 146 7.00 -10.12 0.36
CA TRP A 146 8.47 -10.17 0.24
C TRP A 146 9.05 -11.30 -0.64
N GLY A 147 8.22 -12.06 -1.36
CA GLY A 147 8.66 -13.20 -2.18
C GLY A 147 9.60 -12.83 -3.33
N PHE A 148 9.60 -11.56 -3.75
CA PHE A 148 10.51 -11.01 -4.77
C PHE A 148 11.61 -10.11 -4.18
N SER A 149 11.66 -10.00 -2.86
CA SER A 149 12.60 -9.09 -2.19
C SER A 149 14.04 -9.57 -2.29
N GLN A 150 14.98 -8.65 -2.05
CA GLN A 150 16.40 -8.93 -2.13
C GLN A 150 17.19 -8.04 -1.17
N GLY A 151 18.25 -8.60 -0.59
CA GLY A 151 19.26 -7.84 0.12
C GLY A 151 20.07 -6.98 -0.85
N LEU A 152 20.28 -5.71 -0.50
CA LEU A 152 21.14 -4.78 -1.23
C LEU A 152 22.60 -5.26 -1.30
N ALA A 153 23.03 -6.12 -0.37
CA ALA A 153 24.34 -6.77 -0.41
C ALA A 153 24.41 -7.95 -1.40
N ASP A 154 23.26 -8.56 -1.75
CA ASP A 154 23.16 -9.83 -2.46
C ASP A 154 22.31 -9.70 -3.73
N ILE A 155 22.61 -8.70 -4.56
CA ILE A 155 21.83 -8.38 -5.77
C ILE A 155 22.00 -9.46 -6.85
N ASP A 156 20.88 -9.88 -7.45
CA ASP A 156 20.87 -10.95 -8.46
C ASP A 156 21.35 -10.41 -9.82
N SER A 157 21.78 -11.33 -10.69
CA SER A 157 22.31 -10.97 -12.01
C SER A 157 21.28 -10.31 -12.93
N VAL A 158 19.97 -10.48 -12.68
CA VAL A 158 18.91 -9.84 -13.46
C VAL A 158 18.80 -8.36 -13.08
N THR A 159 18.75 -8.08 -11.78
CA THR A 159 18.67 -6.76 -11.17
C THR A 159 19.93 -5.96 -11.47
N LEU A 160 21.10 -6.57 -11.31
CA LEU A 160 22.37 -5.96 -11.69
C LEU A 160 22.37 -5.52 -13.16
N ARG A 161 21.93 -6.39 -14.08
CA ARG A 161 21.86 -6.03 -15.52
C ARG A 161 20.87 -4.90 -15.80
N ARG A 162 19.73 -4.86 -15.10
CA ARG A 162 18.74 -3.78 -15.23
C ARG A 162 19.31 -2.45 -14.71
N ALA A 163 19.94 -2.46 -13.55
CA ALA A 163 20.58 -1.28 -12.96
C ALA A 163 21.67 -0.72 -13.89
N LEU A 164 22.56 -1.59 -14.41
CA LEU A 164 23.61 -1.18 -15.36
C LEU A 164 23.03 -0.56 -16.64
N ARG A 165 21.94 -1.12 -17.18
CA ARG A 165 21.25 -0.55 -18.36
C ARG A 165 20.63 0.83 -18.07
N ALA A 166 20.23 1.08 -16.82
CA ALA A 166 19.75 2.37 -16.36
C ALA A 166 20.89 3.37 -16.04
N GLY A 167 22.15 2.97 -16.22
CA GLY A 167 23.33 3.81 -15.99
C GLY A 167 23.93 3.70 -14.59
N ALA A 168 23.37 2.84 -13.70
CA ALA A 168 23.92 2.63 -12.37
C ALA A 168 25.17 1.74 -12.43
N ASN A 169 26.35 2.36 -12.44
CA ASN A 169 27.64 1.73 -12.75
C ASN A 169 28.57 1.52 -11.54
N SER A 170 28.09 1.74 -10.33
CA SER A 170 28.83 1.48 -9.08
C SER A 170 27.92 0.77 -8.06
N PRO A 171 28.48 0.05 -7.07
CA PRO A 171 27.66 -0.61 -6.03
C PRO A 171 26.68 0.35 -5.34
N GLY A 172 27.14 1.56 -4.99
CA GLY A 172 26.27 2.58 -4.39
C GLY A 172 25.17 3.05 -5.35
N ALA A 173 25.48 3.25 -6.64
CA ALA A 173 24.47 3.63 -7.63
C ALA A 173 23.46 2.50 -7.90
N ILE A 174 23.89 1.24 -7.86
CA ILE A 174 23.00 0.08 -8.03
C ILE A 174 22.04 0.00 -6.85
N ASN A 175 22.54 0.18 -5.62
CA ASN A 175 21.69 0.20 -4.42
C ASN A 175 20.67 1.33 -4.49
N ALA A 176 21.13 2.55 -4.82
CA ALA A 176 20.26 3.71 -4.99
C ALA A 176 19.20 3.47 -6.08
N TRP A 177 19.58 2.86 -7.21
CA TRP A 177 18.65 2.48 -8.27
C TRP A 177 17.58 1.52 -7.75
N SER A 178 17.97 0.47 -7.04
CA SER A 178 17.04 -0.52 -6.51
C SER A 178 16.08 0.08 -5.48
N THR A 179 16.53 0.97 -4.60
CA THR A 179 15.64 1.67 -3.66
C THR A 179 14.72 2.65 -4.38
N CYS A 180 15.20 3.34 -5.42
CA CYS A 180 14.39 4.25 -6.22
C CYS A 180 13.28 3.53 -6.99
N GLU A 181 13.50 2.30 -7.45
CA GLU A 181 12.45 1.49 -8.09
C GLU A 181 11.29 1.20 -7.12
N ASP A 182 11.60 0.90 -5.86
CA ASP A 182 10.57 0.72 -4.82
C ASP A 182 9.83 2.03 -4.49
N VAL A 183 10.57 3.15 -4.36
CA VAL A 183 9.98 4.49 -4.11
C VAL A 183 9.05 4.88 -5.27
N TYR A 184 9.48 4.63 -6.51
CA TYR A 184 8.68 4.85 -7.71
C TYR A 184 7.40 4.02 -7.69
N ALA A 185 7.50 2.72 -7.39
CA ALA A 185 6.35 1.83 -7.31
C ALA A 185 5.37 2.27 -6.21
N LEU A 186 5.85 2.68 -5.04
CA LEU A 186 5.01 3.30 -4.00
C LEU A 186 4.38 4.61 -4.49
N GLY A 187 5.11 5.42 -5.26
CA GLY A 187 4.59 6.62 -5.90
C GLY A 187 3.37 6.38 -6.77
N LEU A 188 3.43 5.33 -7.61
CA LEU A 188 2.29 4.90 -8.43
C LEU A 188 1.09 4.48 -7.57
N VAL A 189 1.33 3.73 -6.50
CA VAL A 189 0.28 3.34 -5.55
C VAL A 189 -0.37 4.56 -4.91
N LEU A 190 0.44 5.53 -4.45
CA LEU A 190 -0.07 6.70 -3.74
C LEU A 190 -0.81 7.68 -4.65
N VAL A 191 -0.35 7.90 -5.89
CA VAL A 191 -1.06 8.80 -6.82
C VAL A 191 -2.40 8.21 -7.22
N GLU A 192 -2.44 6.91 -7.50
CA GLU A 192 -3.68 6.21 -7.80
C GLU A 192 -4.64 6.30 -6.62
N LEU A 193 -4.17 5.93 -5.42
CA LEU A 193 -4.94 6.00 -4.18
C LEU A 193 -5.49 7.40 -3.91
N TYR A 194 -4.70 8.45 -4.14
CA TYR A 194 -5.10 9.83 -3.94
C TYR A 194 -6.28 10.20 -4.84
N PHE A 195 -6.15 9.99 -6.16
CA PHE A 195 -7.20 10.34 -7.11
C PHE A 195 -8.45 9.48 -6.93
N THR A 196 -8.31 8.18 -6.59
CA THR A 196 -9.47 7.35 -6.25
C THR A 196 -10.16 7.83 -4.97
N ALA A 197 -9.40 8.23 -3.95
CA ALA A 197 -9.95 8.64 -2.66
C ALA A 197 -10.64 10.00 -2.74
N MET A 198 -10.02 10.96 -3.42
CA MET A 198 -10.49 12.35 -3.49
C MET A 198 -11.51 12.60 -4.60
N ALA A 199 -11.76 11.61 -5.48
CA ALA A 199 -12.75 11.75 -6.53
C ALA A 199 -14.13 12.15 -5.97
N GLN A 200 -14.76 13.16 -6.59
CA GLN A 200 -16.13 13.55 -6.28
C GLN A 200 -17.06 12.36 -6.58
N VAL A 201 -17.73 11.85 -5.55
CA VAL A 201 -18.81 10.86 -5.70
C VAL A 201 -20.12 11.63 -5.71
N ASP A 202 -20.49 12.14 -6.89
CA ASP A 202 -21.81 12.72 -7.08
C ASP A 202 -22.86 11.60 -6.97
N THR A 203 -23.64 11.64 -5.90
CA THR A 203 -24.85 10.86 -5.64
C THR A 203 -24.68 9.34 -5.44
N GLN A 204 -25.62 8.76 -4.70
CA GLN A 204 -25.61 7.43 -4.07
C GLN A 204 -25.56 6.21 -5.03
N GLN A 205 -25.17 6.37 -6.29
CA GLN A 205 -25.15 5.29 -7.29
C GLN A 205 -23.82 5.06 -8.00
N SER A 206 -22.82 5.94 -7.86
CA SER A 206 -21.47 5.66 -8.38
C SER A 206 -20.66 4.88 -7.35
N ARG A 207 -21.05 3.62 -7.12
CA ARG A 207 -20.18 2.64 -6.45
C ARG A 207 -18.99 2.40 -7.36
N ALA A 208 -17.83 2.96 -7.02
CA ALA A 208 -16.49 2.37 -7.22
C ALA A 208 -16.35 1.47 -8.47
N SER A 209 -16.82 1.92 -9.63
CA SER A 209 -16.72 1.18 -10.88
C SER A 209 -15.93 2.05 -11.85
N ASP A 210 -14.77 1.53 -12.21
CA ASP A 210 -13.92 1.92 -13.35
C ASP A 210 -12.98 3.13 -13.21
N VAL A 211 -13.01 3.89 -12.11
CA VAL A 211 -12.07 5.00 -11.94
C VAL A 211 -10.74 4.48 -11.38
N THR A 212 -9.71 4.54 -12.23
CA THR A 212 -8.33 4.05 -12.07
C THR A 212 -8.16 2.53 -12.12
N ALA A 213 -8.08 2.00 -13.34
CA ALA A 213 -7.47 0.70 -13.55
C ALA A 213 -5.99 0.80 -13.15
N VAL A 214 -5.57 -0.02 -12.18
CA VAL A 214 -4.17 -0.19 -11.76
C VAL A 214 -3.27 -0.16 -12.99
N GLY A 215 -2.38 0.83 -13.06
CA GLY A 215 -1.45 1.03 -14.17
C GLY A 215 -1.80 2.14 -15.18
N GLN A 216 -2.97 2.78 -15.10
CA GLN A 216 -3.27 3.96 -15.92
C GLN A 216 -2.29 5.10 -15.67
N PHE A 217 -2.04 5.43 -14.40
CA PHE A 217 -1.08 6.47 -14.03
C PHE A 217 0.35 6.13 -14.45
N GLN A 218 0.72 4.85 -14.44
CA GLN A 218 2.02 4.42 -14.93
C GLN A 218 2.18 4.74 -16.42
N ARG A 219 1.20 4.35 -17.24
CA ARG A 219 1.23 4.63 -18.69
C ARG A 219 1.21 6.12 -18.98
N LEU A 220 0.35 6.88 -18.29
CA LEU A 220 0.30 8.33 -18.42
C LEU A 220 1.64 8.97 -18.10
N TRP A 221 2.24 8.58 -16.97
CA TRP A 221 3.52 9.10 -16.51
C TRP A 221 4.68 8.71 -17.44
N GLU A 222 4.82 7.43 -17.77
CA GLU A 222 6.00 6.94 -18.50
C GLU A 222 5.90 7.17 -20.00
N ASP A 223 4.77 6.83 -20.60
CA ASP A 223 4.67 6.70 -22.06
C ASP A 223 4.08 7.95 -22.73
N ILE A 224 3.14 8.62 -22.06
CA ILE A 224 2.36 9.72 -22.67
C ILE A 224 2.95 11.08 -22.30
N PHE A 225 3.26 11.28 -21.03
CA PHE A 225 3.73 12.56 -20.51
C PHE A 225 5.23 12.64 -20.30
N ASP A 226 5.95 11.53 -20.51
CA ASP A 226 7.40 11.43 -20.33
C ASP A 226 7.86 12.07 -19.01
N GLY A 227 7.16 11.74 -17.93
CA GLY A 227 7.42 12.18 -16.56
C GLY A 227 7.37 13.68 -16.32
N GLU A 228 6.63 14.42 -17.15
CA GLU A 228 6.33 15.83 -16.90
C GLU A 228 5.07 15.95 -16.02
N ILE A 229 5.26 16.34 -14.75
CA ILE A 229 4.15 16.49 -13.80
C ILE A 229 3.12 17.53 -14.23
N GLY A 230 3.53 18.58 -14.95
CA GLY A 230 2.61 19.60 -15.47
C GLY A 230 1.60 19.05 -16.47
N LYS A 231 2.00 18.08 -17.31
CA LYS A 231 1.09 17.40 -18.24
C LYS A 231 0.14 16.45 -17.50
N LEU A 232 0.65 15.74 -16.49
CA LEU A 232 -0.19 14.89 -15.65
C LEU A 232 -1.24 15.71 -14.89
N ARG A 233 -0.84 16.86 -14.33
CA ARG A 233 -1.75 17.82 -13.69
C ARG A 233 -2.82 18.31 -14.66
N ALA A 234 -2.43 18.75 -15.86
CA ALA A 234 -3.36 19.22 -16.87
C ALA A 234 -4.39 18.14 -17.24
N TYR A 235 -3.94 16.90 -17.46
CA TYR A 235 -4.84 15.77 -17.69
C TYR A 235 -5.83 15.56 -16.55
N CYS A 236 -5.37 15.60 -15.30
CA CYS A 236 -6.27 15.39 -14.16
C CYS A 236 -7.28 16.53 -13.97
N LEU A 237 -6.94 17.76 -14.38
CA LEU A 237 -7.81 18.93 -14.27
C LEU A 237 -8.99 18.89 -15.27
N GLU A 238 -8.81 18.21 -16.40
CA GLU A 238 -9.87 18.01 -17.40
C GLU A 238 -10.91 16.96 -16.95
N GLU A 239 -10.58 16.14 -15.95
CA GLU A 239 -11.51 15.14 -15.39
C GLU A 239 -12.34 15.78 -14.27
N ASP A 240 -13.64 15.99 -14.52
CA ASP A 240 -14.56 16.66 -13.59
C ASP A 240 -14.52 16.05 -12.18
N ALA A 241 -14.43 14.72 -12.09
CA ALA A 241 -14.40 14.00 -10.82
C ALA A 241 -13.15 14.32 -9.97
N TRP A 242 -12.09 14.84 -10.57
CA TRP A 242 -10.80 15.08 -9.90
C TRP A 242 -10.50 16.55 -9.64
N LYS A 243 -11.40 17.47 -9.98
CA LYS A 243 -11.17 18.91 -9.79
C LYS A 243 -10.81 19.28 -8.35
N ASP A 244 -11.58 18.82 -7.37
CA ASP A 244 -11.26 19.06 -5.94
C ASP A 244 -9.91 18.44 -5.54
N ALA A 245 -9.57 17.29 -6.11
CA ALA A 245 -8.31 16.61 -5.83
C ALA A 245 -7.12 17.42 -6.39
N VAL A 246 -7.25 17.99 -7.59
CA VAL A 246 -6.26 18.87 -8.22
C VAL A 246 -6.14 20.17 -7.44
N ASP A 247 -7.26 20.80 -7.09
CA ASP A 247 -7.28 22.05 -6.32
C ASP A 247 -6.49 21.91 -5.00
N ILE A 248 -6.66 20.79 -4.29
CA ILE A 248 -5.91 20.49 -3.06
C ILE A 248 -4.39 20.37 -3.34
N LEU A 249 -4.00 19.71 -4.43
CA LEU A 249 -2.58 19.57 -4.76
C LEU A 249 -1.94 20.90 -5.20
N ASP A 250 -2.75 21.83 -5.72
CA ASP A 250 -2.33 23.18 -6.12
C ASP A 250 -2.16 24.14 -4.95
N GLU A 251 -2.78 23.86 -3.80
CA GLU A 251 -2.63 24.68 -2.60
C GLU A 251 -1.15 24.85 -2.21
N ASN A 252 -0.81 25.95 -1.55
CA ASN A 252 0.52 26.22 -0.99
C ASN A 252 1.68 26.09 -2.02
N ASP A 253 1.49 26.67 -3.21
CA ASP A 253 2.48 26.67 -4.31
C ASP A 253 2.72 25.27 -4.91
N ALA A 254 1.64 24.52 -5.14
CA ALA A 254 1.67 23.21 -5.79
C ALA A 254 2.54 22.14 -5.10
N ILE A 255 2.76 22.29 -3.79
CA ILE A 255 3.51 21.36 -2.93
C ILE A 255 3.04 19.90 -3.04
N GLY A 256 1.75 19.66 -3.27
CA GLY A 256 1.22 18.31 -3.47
C GLY A 256 1.72 17.67 -4.77
N TRP A 257 1.84 18.47 -5.83
CA TRP A 257 2.42 18.03 -7.10
C TRP A 257 3.92 17.80 -7.00
N GLU A 258 4.64 18.63 -6.25
CA GLU A 258 6.07 18.42 -5.98
C GLU A 258 6.33 17.09 -5.27
N PHE A 259 5.48 16.73 -4.30
CA PHE A 259 5.55 15.44 -3.63
C PHE A 259 5.41 14.27 -4.62
N PHE A 260 4.40 14.31 -5.50
CA PHE A 260 4.22 13.26 -6.51
C PHE A 260 5.32 13.26 -7.57
N GLN A 261 5.84 14.42 -7.98
CA GLN A 261 6.98 14.53 -8.89
C GLN A 261 8.24 13.88 -8.30
N ALA A 262 8.48 14.04 -6.99
CA ALA A 262 9.62 13.43 -6.31
C ALA A 262 9.48 11.89 -6.24
N LEU A 263 8.29 11.39 -5.92
CA LEU A 263 7.98 9.96 -5.91
C LEU A 263 8.11 9.32 -7.31
N LEU A 264 7.38 9.86 -8.29
CA LEU A 264 7.30 9.31 -9.65
C LEU A 264 8.59 9.56 -10.45
N GLY A 265 9.37 10.56 -10.07
CA GLY A 265 10.69 10.87 -10.63
C GLY A 265 11.84 10.06 -10.02
N ALA A 266 11.63 9.32 -8.93
CA ALA A 266 12.70 8.67 -8.17
C ALA A 266 13.62 7.80 -9.05
N LYS A 267 13.06 7.01 -9.96
CA LYS A 267 13.84 6.14 -10.87
C LYS A 267 14.65 6.89 -11.93
N ARG A 268 14.27 8.13 -12.25
CA ARG A 268 14.93 8.97 -13.27
C ARG A 268 16.14 9.73 -12.70
N GLY A 269 16.13 10.05 -11.41
CA GLY A 269 17.20 10.80 -10.74
C GLY A 269 18.55 10.08 -10.69
N VAL A 270 18.56 8.75 -10.84
CA VAL A 270 19.77 7.92 -10.70
C VAL A 270 20.71 8.03 -11.91
N SER A 271 20.21 8.41 -13.09
CA SER A 271 21.05 8.62 -14.27
C SER A 271 21.84 9.93 -14.28
N TYR A 272 21.53 10.88 -13.38
CA TYR A 272 22.01 12.28 -13.46
C TYR A 272 22.91 12.74 -12.30
N SER A 273 23.46 11.85 -11.47
CA SER A 273 24.36 12.24 -10.36
C SER A 273 23.73 13.20 -9.33
N MET A 274 22.39 13.28 -9.25
CA MET A 274 21.72 13.94 -8.13
C MET A 274 21.60 12.99 -6.95
N SER A 275 21.52 13.53 -5.74
CA SER A 275 21.20 12.74 -4.54
C SER A 275 19.90 11.96 -4.79
N ALA A 276 19.99 10.64 -4.76
CA ALA A 276 18.82 9.78 -4.96
C ALA A 276 17.73 10.13 -3.93
N VAL A 277 16.50 10.28 -4.40
CA VAL A 277 15.34 10.47 -3.53
C VAL A 277 15.14 9.21 -2.71
N SER A 278 15.12 9.34 -1.39
CA SER A 278 14.88 8.22 -0.47
C SER A 278 13.48 8.29 0.13
N ALA A 279 12.91 7.14 0.49
CA ALA A 279 11.65 7.08 1.22
C ALA A 279 11.70 7.93 2.50
N ARG A 280 12.83 7.92 3.22
CA ARG A 280 13.03 8.73 4.44
C ARG A 280 12.94 10.22 4.16
N SER A 281 13.60 10.71 3.10
CA SER A 281 13.57 12.13 2.76
C SER A 281 12.16 12.63 2.41
N LEU A 282 11.34 11.77 1.82
CA LEU A 282 9.96 12.10 1.43
C LEU A 282 8.98 12.13 2.61
N MET A 283 9.31 11.49 3.74
CA MET A 283 8.46 11.55 4.94
C MET A 283 8.35 12.96 5.51
N SER A 284 9.43 13.74 5.37
CA SER A 284 9.51 15.14 5.81
C SER A 284 9.11 16.13 4.70
N ASN A 285 8.50 15.65 3.62
CA ASN A 285 7.96 16.53 2.61
C ASN A 285 6.82 17.36 3.23
N ALA A 286 6.84 18.67 2.98
CA ALA A 286 5.89 19.58 3.62
C ALA A 286 4.42 19.30 3.23
N PHE A 287 4.15 18.57 2.14
CA PHE A 287 2.80 18.11 1.81
C PHE A 287 2.26 17.14 2.86
N ILE A 288 3.13 16.26 3.36
CA ILE A 288 2.81 15.24 4.34
C ILE A 288 2.70 15.86 5.74
N ASP A 289 3.56 16.84 6.06
CA ASP A 289 3.65 17.48 7.38
C ASP A 289 2.57 18.54 7.68
N LYS A 290 1.98 19.17 6.66
CA LYS A 290 0.90 20.14 6.81
C LYS A 290 -0.48 19.47 6.72
#